data_AF-A0AAV6QSH8-F1
#
_entry.id   AF-A0AAV6QSH8-F1
#
_cell.length_a   1.000
_cell.length_b   1.000
_cell.length_c   1.000
_cell.angle_alpha   90.00
_cell.angle_beta   90.00
_cell.angle_gamma   90.00
#
_symmetry.space_group_name_H-M   'P 1'
#
loop_
_entity.id
_entity.type
_entity.pdbx_description
1 polymer ?
#
loop_
_entity_poly.entity_id
_entity_poly.type
_entity_poly.pdbx_seq_one_letter_code
_entity_poly.pdbx_strand_id
1 'polypeptide(L)'
;MRTFLLHCVFLWATSRRSSSSSSSAQVSVPAAATVLTCCEGDIVLLLDSSGSLANYEFSRLLRFTAELLRPFSLGRGHVRVSLLQVGTSPKLEFGLNVHNDQESLQKAVRRVQHLQGDTNTVAALRVARQLLTEAEEDVPKVLLWLTDGVQPGDVDGPIKELKARGVSVLIVSTVHGNYQVLQRAVTPPLESHLYAVDIDDVDIITEDLRNAIIKIIRAERLDVVHLTSHSAVLQWRPILRTDSGYYELQYNSMSTTDPESRRTLSGDSSSVELINLQPDTTYTASLRPESNQRLFNTLSVSFLTLPGVLSPAVVVVSDSGPHQIHVSWGPLQPTRVRRYTVEYGAIPSGDVRKVSLDGRVNSTLLTGLKQGSQYLVTVSALHMDGKEVAMSVKACTQDGTEEASLDTFKGHLTAVKRIQFLPE
;
A
#
# COMPACT_ATOMS: atom_id res chain seq x y z
N MET A 1 25.09 44.29 42.58
CA MET A 1 26.28 43.42 42.53
C MET A 1 25.98 42.22 41.64
N ARG A 2 26.90 41.92 40.71
CA ARG A 2 27.02 40.73 39.85
C ARG A 2 26.15 40.64 38.58
N THR A 3 26.73 41.26 37.55
CA THR A 3 26.76 40.91 36.12
C THR A 3 27.22 39.48 35.83
N PHE A 4 26.67 38.84 34.78
CA PHE A 4 27.22 37.72 34.00
C PHE A 4 26.66 37.86 32.56
N LEU A 5 27.36 38.48 31.61
CA LEU A 5 28.38 37.97 30.68
C LEU A 5 27.90 36.91 29.67
N LEU A 6 27.62 37.41 28.46
CA LEU A 6 27.60 36.72 27.17
C LEU A 6 28.89 35.92 26.93
N HIS A 7 28.78 34.76 26.27
CA HIS A 7 29.89 34.09 25.60
C HIS A 7 29.64 34.10 24.08
N CYS A 8 30.33 35.01 23.40
CA CYS A 8 30.64 34.92 21.98
C CYS A 8 31.86 34.00 21.81
N VAL A 9 31.73 32.93 21.03
CA VAL A 9 32.87 32.12 20.60
C VAL A 9 33.26 32.59 19.19
N PHE A 10 34.39 33.29 19.10
CA PHE A 10 35.12 33.53 17.85
C PHE A 10 36.00 32.30 17.56
N LEU A 11 35.83 31.68 16.39
CA LEU A 11 36.83 30.76 15.83
C LEU A 11 37.61 31.46 14.71
N TRP A 12 38.93 31.48 14.85
CA TRP A 12 39.90 31.97 13.87
C TRP A 12 39.92 31.13 12.60
N ALA A 13 39.86 31.80 11.45
CA ALA A 13 40.18 31.23 10.15
C ALA A 13 41.69 31.36 9.88
N THR A 14 42.41 30.25 9.83
CA THR A 14 43.77 30.21 9.27
C THR A 14 43.71 29.89 7.78
N SER A 15 44.10 30.87 6.98
CA SER A 15 44.33 30.76 5.54
C SER A 15 45.49 29.78 5.24
N ARG A 16 45.21 28.76 4.43
CA ARG A 16 46.24 28.02 3.67
C ARG A 16 45.89 28.08 2.19
N ARG A 17 46.71 28.81 1.44
CA ARG A 17 46.81 28.72 -0.02
C ARG A 17 47.48 27.40 -0.38
N SER A 18 46.86 26.61 -1.24
CA SER A 18 47.54 25.62 -2.07
C SER A 18 46.84 25.50 -3.43
N SER A 19 47.53 26.02 -4.44
CA SER A 19 47.64 25.53 -5.81
C SER A 19 46.40 24.96 -6.51
N SER A 20 45.98 25.69 -7.53
CA SER A 20 45.18 25.27 -8.67
C SER A 20 45.62 23.92 -9.27
N SER A 21 44.71 22.95 -9.30
CA SER A 21 44.68 21.92 -10.33
C SER A 21 43.26 21.83 -10.86
N SER A 22 43.15 22.06 -12.16
CA SER A 22 41.93 21.97 -12.96
C SER A 22 41.38 20.55 -12.91
N SER A 23 40.24 20.37 -12.26
CA SER A 23 39.35 19.24 -12.54
C SER A 23 37.97 19.81 -12.86
N SER A 24 37.47 19.43 -14.02
CA SER A 24 36.13 19.72 -14.50
C SER A 24 35.12 19.08 -13.54
N ALA A 25 34.64 19.85 -12.56
CA ALA A 25 33.43 19.52 -11.84
C ALA A 25 32.27 19.67 -12.83
N GLN A 26 31.79 18.53 -13.34
CA GLN A 26 30.51 18.47 -14.00
C GLN A 26 29.47 18.97 -12.99
N VAL A 27 28.92 20.14 -13.29
CA VAL A 27 27.72 20.67 -12.64
C VAL A 27 26.64 19.61 -12.85
N SER A 28 26.25 18.95 -11.76
CA SER A 28 25.07 18.11 -11.73
C SER A 28 23.88 18.95 -12.14
N VAL A 29 23.37 18.66 -13.33
CA VAL A 29 22.10 19.19 -13.83
C VAL A 29 21.03 18.86 -12.78
N PRO A 30 20.19 19.83 -12.34
CA PRO A 30 19.14 19.53 -11.39
C PRO A 30 18.22 18.49 -12.02
N ALA A 31 17.83 17.48 -11.22
CA ALA A 31 16.88 16.47 -11.61
C ALA A 31 15.66 17.15 -12.26
N ALA A 32 15.36 16.77 -13.51
CA ALA A 32 14.15 17.22 -14.19
C ALA A 32 12.97 17.00 -13.22
N ALA A 33 12.21 18.07 -12.95
CA ALA A 33 11.04 18.03 -12.08
C ALA A 33 10.20 16.81 -12.49
N THR A 34 10.10 15.83 -11.59
CA THR A 34 9.49 14.55 -11.90
C THR A 34 7.99 14.78 -12.05
N VAL A 35 7.48 14.63 -13.27
CA VAL A 35 6.03 14.76 -13.52
C VAL A 35 5.33 13.60 -12.81
N LEU A 36 4.38 13.93 -11.94
CA LEU A 36 3.56 12.98 -11.19
C LEU A 36 2.48 12.41 -12.12
N THR A 37 2.68 11.16 -12.51
CA THR A 37 1.78 10.35 -13.32
C THR A 37 1.11 9.23 -12.51
N CYS A 38 1.04 9.36 -11.18
CA CYS A 38 0.42 8.38 -10.29
C CYS A 38 -0.98 8.80 -9.77
N CYS A 39 -1.41 10.01 -10.12
CA CYS A 39 -2.53 10.72 -9.48
C CYS A 39 -3.68 10.94 -10.43
N GLU A 40 -4.89 10.58 -10.01
CA GLU A 40 -6.14 10.82 -10.71
C GLU A 40 -7.22 11.29 -9.74
N GLY A 41 -7.82 12.44 -10.02
CA GLY A 41 -8.77 13.06 -9.12
C GLY A 41 -9.09 14.50 -9.47
N ASP A 42 -10.13 15.02 -8.83
CA ASP A 42 -10.58 16.39 -9.00
C ASP A 42 -10.12 17.25 -7.84
N ILE A 43 -9.44 18.36 -8.12
CA ILE A 43 -9.03 19.36 -7.14
C ILE A 43 -9.82 20.65 -7.40
N VAL A 44 -10.66 21.03 -6.45
CA VAL A 44 -11.28 22.37 -6.43
C VAL A 44 -10.50 23.24 -5.47
N LEU A 45 -9.90 24.30 -6.00
CA LEU A 45 -9.25 25.35 -5.23
C LEU A 45 -10.31 26.34 -4.79
N LEU A 46 -10.50 26.49 -3.48
CA LEU A 46 -11.34 27.51 -2.88
C LEU A 46 -10.42 28.60 -2.33
N LEU A 47 -10.22 29.65 -3.11
CA LEU A 47 -9.24 30.71 -2.82
C LEU A 47 -9.91 31.93 -2.22
N ASP A 48 -9.56 32.26 -0.98
CA ASP A 48 -9.97 33.51 -0.36
C ASP A 48 -9.39 34.71 -1.10
N SER A 49 -10.27 35.59 -1.55
CA SER A 49 -9.99 36.80 -2.31
C SER A 49 -10.69 38.01 -1.69
N SER A 50 -11.06 37.89 -0.41
CA SER A 50 -11.72 38.94 0.37
C SER A 50 -10.78 40.07 0.78
N GLY A 51 -11.34 41.20 1.22
CA GLY A 51 -10.57 42.39 1.59
C GLY A 51 -9.84 42.30 2.93
N SER A 52 -10.05 41.24 3.73
CA SER A 52 -9.25 41.00 4.94
C SER A 52 -7.85 40.47 4.64
N LEU A 53 -7.67 39.86 3.47
CA LEU A 53 -6.38 39.40 2.96
C LEU A 53 -5.64 40.56 2.27
N ALA A 54 -4.37 40.81 2.59
CA ALA A 54 -3.61 41.83 1.88
C ALA A 54 -3.25 41.36 0.45
N ASN A 55 -3.10 42.30 -0.49
CA ASN A 55 -2.72 41.99 -1.88
C ASN A 55 -1.44 41.16 -2.00
N TYR A 56 -0.50 41.39 -1.10
CA TYR A 56 0.74 40.64 -1.02
C TYR A 56 0.50 39.18 -0.63
N GLU A 57 -0.31 38.95 0.38
CA GLU A 57 -0.67 37.62 0.87
C GLU A 57 -1.45 36.84 -0.19
N PHE A 58 -2.41 37.49 -0.84
CA PHE A 58 -3.13 36.93 -1.98
C PHE A 58 -2.17 36.50 -3.11
N SER A 59 -1.22 37.35 -3.48
CA SER A 59 -0.21 37.03 -4.50
C SER A 59 0.68 35.86 -4.09
N ARG A 60 0.98 35.73 -2.79
CA ARG A 60 1.74 34.61 -2.23
C ARG A 60 0.96 33.31 -2.27
N LEU A 61 -0.32 33.30 -1.89
CA LEU A 61 -1.20 32.13 -1.99
C LEU A 61 -1.36 31.66 -3.45
N LEU A 62 -1.52 32.58 -4.40
CA LEU A 62 -1.57 32.23 -5.83
C LEU A 62 -0.27 31.58 -6.31
N ARG A 63 0.88 32.14 -5.96
CA ARG A 63 2.19 31.58 -6.30
C ARG A 63 2.40 30.20 -5.66
N PHE A 64 2.08 30.07 -4.38
CA PHE A 64 2.12 28.80 -3.67
C PHE A 64 1.26 27.74 -4.38
N THR A 65 0.03 28.08 -4.74
CA THR A 65 -0.88 27.18 -5.47
C THR A 65 -0.30 26.75 -6.82
N ALA A 66 0.32 27.68 -7.54
CA ALA A 66 0.99 27.39 -8.80
C ALA A 66 2.16 26.38 -8.64
N GLU A 67 2.98 26.54 -7.60
CA GLU A 67 4.09 25.61 -7.29
C GLU A 67 3.63 24.26 -6.74
N LEU A 68 2.57 24.26 -5.92
CA LEU A 68 1.95 23.04 -5.40
C LEU A 68 1.48 22.13 -6.55
N LEU A 69 0.85 22.73 -7.57
CA LEU A 69 0.22 22.00 -8.68
C LEU A 69 1.18 21.63 -9.82
N ARG A 70 2.35 22.29 -9.91
CA ARG A 70 3.30 22.16 -11.01
C ARG A 70 3.68 20.72 -11.37
N PRO A 71 3.87 19.79 -10.41
CA PRO A 71 4.30 18.43 -10.76
C PRO A 71 3.16 17.53 -11.27
N PHE A 72 1.88 17.87 -11.10
CA PHE A 72 0.79 16.97 -11.49
C PHE A 72 0.62 16.87 -13.00
N SER A 73 0.38 15.65 -13.51
CA SER A 73 -0.18 15.48 -14.85
C SER A 73 -1.64 15.93 -14.86
N LEU A 74 -2.07 16.60 -15.94
CA LEU A 74 -3.39 17.21 -16.02
C LEU A 74 -4.25 16.57 -17.10
N GLY A 75 -5.58 16.57 -16.88
CA GLY A 75 -6.57 16.12 -17.85
C GLY A 75 -7.38 14.91 -17.39
N ARG A 76 -8.24 14.39 -18.26
CA ARG A 76 -9.03 13.17 -17.98
C ARG A 76 -8.10 11.97 -17.80
N GLY A 77 -8.36 11.13 -16.79
CA GLY A 77 -7.46 10.03 -16.40
C GLY A 77 -6.27 10.48 -15.55
N HIS A 78 -6.16 11.78 -15.27
CA HIS A 78 -5.14 12.42 -14.46
C HIS A 78 -5.80 13.38 -13.45
N VAL A 79 -5.08 14.41 -13.00
CA VAL A 79 -5.63 15.44 -12.12
C VAL A 79 -6.40 16.47 -12.94
N ARG A 80 -7.60 16.83 -12.50
CA ARG A 80 -8.35 17.97 -13.03
C ARG A 80 -8.46 19.05 -11.97
N VAL A 81 -8.33 20.31 -12.37
CA VAL A 81 -8.26 21.43 -11.44
C VAL A 81 -9.30 22.50 -11.80
N SER A 82 -10.01 22.98 -10.78
CA SER A 82 -10.89 24.15 -10.86
C SER A 82 -10.47 25.19 -9.83
N LEU A 83 -10.67 26.47 -10.14
CA LEU A 83 -10.40 27.57 -9.21
C LEU A 83 -11.65 28.43 -9.02
N LEU A 84 -12.10 28.49 -7.76
CA LEU A 84 -13.23 29.28 -7.30
C LEU A 84 -12.75 30.28 -6.25
N GLN A 85 -12.98 31.56 -6.49
CA GLN A 85 -12.66 32.62 -5.54
C GLN A 85 -13.80 32.85 -4.55
N VAL A 86 -13.44 33.07 -3.29
CA VAL A 86 -14.32 33.60 -2.24
C VAL A 86 -14.19 35.12 -2.21
N GLY A 87 -15.33 35.81 -2.24
CA GLY A 87 -15.45 37.27 -2.11
C GLY A 87 -16.89 37.60 -1.75
N THR A 88 -17.35 38.85 -1.98
CA THR A 88 -18.76 39.24 -1.74
C THR A 88 -19.73 38.31 -2.49
N SER A 89 -19.38 38.00 -3.74
CA SER A 89 -20.01 36.97 -4.57
C SER A 89 -18.94 35.98 -5.04
N PRO A 90 -19.15 34.65 -4.92
CA PRO A 90 -18.20 33.67 -5.42
C PRO A 90 -17.98 33.79 -6.93
N LYS A 91 -16.73 33.68 -7.39
CA LYS A 91 -16.37 33.78 -8.81
C LYS A 91 -15.61 32.55 -9.26
N LEU A 92 -16.19 31.79 -10.19
CA LEU A 92 -15.51 30.68 -10.85
C LEU A 92 -14.55 31.24 -11.91
N GLU A 93 -13.24 31.07 -11.71
CA GLU A 93 -12.24 31.50 -12.70
C GLU A 93 -12.12 30.48 -13.83
N PHE A 94 -12.13 29.19 -13.50
CA PHE A 94 -12.21 28.09 -14.48
C PHE A 94 -12.72 26.79 -13.85
N GLY A 95 -13.40 25.98 -14.66
CA GLY A 95 -13.91 24.65 -14.28
C GLY A 95 -12.90 23.52 -14.51
N LEU A 96 -13.23 22.32 -14.01
CA LEU A 96 -12.36 21.13 -13.99
C LEU A 96 -11.82 20.69 -15.37
N ASN A 97 -12.57 20.93 -16.45
CA ASN A 97 -12.23 20.43 -17.79
C ASN A 97 -11.57 21.50 -18.71
N VAL A 98 -11.22 22.67 -18.17
CA VAL A 98 -10.71 23.79 -18.98
C VAL A 98 -9.22 23.64 -19.31
N HIS A 99 -8.41 23.16 -18.36
CA HIS A 99 -6.95 23.08 -18.48
C HIS A 99 -6.48 21.62 -18.39
N ASN A 100 -5.84 21.14 -19.46
CA ASN A 100 -5.34 19.75 -19.57
C ASN A 100 -3.81 19.68 -19.68
N ASP A 101 -3.11 20.80 -19.48
CA ASP A 101 -1.66 20.90 -19.58
C ASP A 101 -1.14 21.98 -18.61
N GLN A 102 0.11 21.83 -18.17
CA GLN A 102 0.69 22.71 -17.16
C GLN A 102 0.86 24.15 -17.67
N GLU A 103 1.15 24.36 -18.95
CA GLU A 103 1.34 25.71 -19.48
C GLU A 103 0.05 26.54 -19.36
N SER A 104 -1.08 25.96 -19.79
CA SER A 104 -2.37 26.63 -19.74
C SER A 104 -2.86 26.85 -18.32
N LEU A 105 -2.72 25.86 -17.41
CA LEU A 105 -3.08 26.00 -16.00
C LEU A 105 -2.24 27.09 -15.31
N GLN A 106 -0.92 27.05 -15.46
CA GLN A 106 0.00 28.00 -14.81
C GLN A 106 -0.28 29.44 -15.27
N LYS A 107 -0.59 29.62 -16.55
CA LYS A 107 -0.97 30.93 -17.10
C LYS A 107 -2.31 31.41 -16.55
N ALA A 108 -3.29 30.51 -16.38
CA ALA A 108 -4.59 30.86 -15.81
C ALA A 108 -4.47 31.28 -14.34
N VAL A 109 -3.81 30.47 -13.50
CA VAL A 109 -3.63 30.76 -12.07
C VAL A 109 -2.91 32.09 -11.85
N ARG A 110 -1.84 32.39 -12.61
CA ARG A 110 -1.08 33.65 -12.48
C ARG A 110 -1.83 34.91 -12.93
N ARG A 111 -2.95 34.76 -13.65
CA ARG A 111 -3.77 35.88 -14.16
C ARG A 111 -4.96 36.21 -13.28
N VAL A 112 -5.23 35.38 -12.27
CA VAL A 112 -6.32 35.58 -11.33
C VAL A 112 -6.11 36.90 -10.58
N GLN A 113 -7.15 37.73 -10.54
CA GLN A 113 -7.12 39.04 -9.90
C GLN A 113 -7.75 38.98 -8.51
N HIS A 114 -7.25 39.79 -7.59
CA HIS A 114 -7.81 39.87 -6.25
C HIS A 114 -9.16 40.60 -6.28
N LEU A 115 -10.23 39.94 -5.83
CA LEU A 115 -11.59 40.51 -5.87
C LEU A 115 -11.80 41.63 -4.84
N GLN A 116 -11.20 41.51 -3.66
CA GLN A 116 -11.50 42.33 -2.49
C GLN A 116 -12.96 42.18 -2.04
N GLY A 117 -13.38 42.97 -1.04
CA GLY A 117 -14.75 42.99 -0.54
C GLY A 117 -15.00 42.01 0.62
N ASP A 118 -16.24 41.59 0.76
CA ASP A 118 -16.68 40.74 1.89
C ASP A 118 -16.26 39.27 1.71
N THR A 119 -16.38 38.48 2.77
CA THR A 119 -16.02 37.04 2.77
C THR A 119 -17.28 36.18 2.78
N ASN A 120 -17.69 35.63 1.63
CA ASN A 120 -18.87 34.75 1.52
C ASN A 120 -18.52 33.28 1.23
N THR A 121 -17.80 32.65 2.16
CA THR A 121 -17.35 31.25 2.04
C THR A 121 -18.50 30.26 1.91
N VAL A 122 -19.61 30.47 2.64
CA VAL A 122 -20.77 29.57 2.61
C VAL A 122 -21.38 29.52 1.20
N ALA A 123 -21.51 30.66 0.53
CA ALA A 123 -21.98 30.67 -0.86
C ALA A 123 -20.99 29.97 -1.81
N ALA A 124 -19.68 30.20 -1.61
CA ALA A 124 -18.66 29.57 -2.43
C ALA A 124 -18.63 28.04 -2.25
N LEU A 125 -18.83 27.53 -1.03
CA LEU A 125 -18.95 26.09 -0.75
C LEU A 125 -20.15 25.46 -1.46
N ARG A 126 -21.26 26.19 -1.64
CA ARG A 126 -22.42 25.70 -2.43
C ARG A 126 -22.06 25.57 -3.91
N VAL A 127 -21.31 26.51 -4.48
CA VAL A 127 -20.82 26.45 -5.87
C VAL A 127 -19.83 25.29 -6.02
N ALA A 128 -18.88 25.15 -5.09
CA ALA A 128 -17.94 24.03 -5.08
C ALA A 128 -18.66 22.67 -5.02
N ARG A 129 -19.70 22.54 -4.20
CA ARG A 129 -20.54 21.33 -4.13
C ARG A 129 -21.21 21.03 -5.47
N GLN A 130 -21.73 22.02 -6.18
CA GLN A 130 -22.32 21.81 -7.50
C GLN A 130 -21.28 21.32 -8.50
N LEU A 131 -20.11 21.97 -8.57
CA LEU A 131 -19.01 21.57 -9.45
C LEU A 131 -18.57 20.12 -9.20
N LEU A 132 -18.45 19.73 -7.93
CA LEU A 132 -18.06 18.37 -7.53
C LEU A 132 -19.16 17.33 -7.72
N THR A 133 -20.42 17.74 -7.82
CA THR A 133 -21.55 16.85 -8.14
C THR A 133 -21.65 16.58 -9.65
N GLU A 134 -21.28 17.57 -10.47
CA GLU A 134 -21.22 17.43 -11.94
C GLU A 134 -19.93 16.75 -12.43
N ALA A 135 -18.98 16.50 -11.51
CA ALA A 135 -17.71 15.86 -11.78
C ALA A 135 -17.83 14.33 -11.95
N GLU A 136 -16.72 13.66 -12.27
CA GLU A 136 -16.75 12.20 -12.52
C GLU A 136 -16.99 11.47 -11.18
N GLU A 137 -18.00 10.60 -11.11
CA GLU A 137 -18.41 9.98 -9.83
C GLU A 137 -17.29 9.14 -9.21
N ASP A 138 -16.55 8.39 -10.02
CA ASP A 138 -15.58 7.37 -9.60
C ASP A 138 -14.15 7.86 -9.31
N VAL A 139 -13.90 9.17 -9.33
CA VAL A 139 -12.58 9.74 -9.01
C VAL A 139 -12.56 10.39 -7.62
N PRO A 140 -11.44 10.28 -6.87
CA PRO A 140 -11.24 11.01 -5.63
C PRO A 140 -11.40 12.53 -5.83
N LYS A 141 -11.99 13.20 -4.85
CA LYS A 141 -12.29 14.63 -4.89
C LYS A 141 -11.64 15.34 -3.72
N VAL A 142 -10.92 16.42 -4.01
CA VAL A 142 -10.26 17.27 -3.03
C VAL A 142 -10.80 18.69 -3.13
N LEU A 143 -11.22 19.26 -2.01
CA LEU A 143 -11.41 20.70 -1.84
C LEU A 143 -10.21 21.24 -1.09
N LEU A 144 -9.36 22.04 -1.76
CA LEU A 144 -8.26 22.75 -1.12
C LEU A 144 -8.69 24.19 -0.83
N TRP A 145 -8.87 24.50 0.45
CA TRP A 145 -9.30 25.82 0.90
C TRP A 145 -8.11 26.65 1.39
N LEU A 146 -7.85 27.76 0.71
CA LEU A 146 -6.77 28.71 0.99
C LEU A 146 -7.40 29.99 1.56
N THR A 147 -7.12 30.36 2.81
CA THR A 147 -7.82 31.48 3.48
C THR A 147 -6.98 32.17 4.54
N ASP A 148 -7.36 33.38 4.96
CA ASP A 148 -6.85 33.95 6.22
C ASP A 148 -7.58 33.39 7.46
N GLY A 149 -8.72 32.72 7.24
CA GLY A 149 -9.53 32.05 8.25
C GLY A 149 -10.28 32.97 9.22
N VAL A 150 -10.30 34.29 9.01
CA VAL A 150 -10.76 35.24 10.03
C VAL A 150 -12.29 35.18 10.23
N GLN A 151 -13.07 35.15 9.14
CA GLN A 151 -14.54 35.08 9.19
C GLN A 151 -15.11 34.12 8.14
N PRO A 152 -14.94 32.79 8.31
CA PRO A 152 -15.43 31.81 7.34
C PRO A 152 -16.97 31.69 7.30
N GLY A 153 -17.69 32.19 8.32
CA GLY A 153 -19.14 31.98 8.47
C GLY A 153 -19.49 30.56 8.92
N ASP A 154 -20.78 30.20 8.83
CA ASP A 154 -21.27 28.86 9.18
C ASP A 154 -21.01 27.85 8.06
N VAL A 155 -19.80 27.28 8.09
CA VAL A 155 -19.33 26.30 7.10
C VAL A 155 -19.61 24.85 7.49
N ASP A 156 -20.08 24.59 8.71
CA ASP A 156 -20.21 23.24 9.26
C ASP A 156 -21.18 22.38 8.41
N GLY A 157 -22.34 22.94 8.07
CA GLY A 157 -23.34 22.29 7.22
C GLY A 157 -22.82 21.95 5.81
N PRO A 158 -22.39 22.96 5.02
CA PRO A 158 -21.87 22.74 3.67
C PRO A 158 -20.67 21.78 3.61
N ILE A 159 -19.75 21.87 4.57
CA ILE A 159 -18.58 20.97 4.63
C ILE A 159 -18.99 19.55 4.96
N LYS A 160 -19.94 19.36 5.89
CA LYS A 160 -20.48 18.03 6.22
C LYS A 160 -21.10 17.36 4.98
N GLU A 161 -21.83 18.12 4.16
CA GLU A 161 -22.42 17.60 2.93
C GLU A 161 -21.35 17.20 1.89
N LEU A 162 -20.29 17.99 1.75
CA LEU A 162 -19.15 17.65 0.87
C LEU A 162 -18.46 16.37 1.33
N LYS A 163 -18.13 16.27 2.62
CA LYS A 163 -17.51 15.07 3.21
C LYS A 163 -18.38 13.83 3.04
N ALA A 164 -19.71 13.95 3.22
CA ALA A 164 -20.65 12.85 3.00
C ALA A 164 -20.67 12.33 1.55
N ARG A 165 -20.19 13.12 0.59
CA ARG A 165 -20.03 12.75 -0.82
C ARG A 165 -18.61 12.26 -1.17
N GLY A 166 -17.79 11.99 -0.16
CA GLY A 166 -16.42 11.51 -0.36
C GLY A 166 -15.42 12.60 -0.78
N VAL A 167 -15.75 13.88 -0.57
CA VAL A 167 -14.81 14.99 -0.80
C VAL A 167 -13.89 15.14 0.40
N SER A 168 -12.59 15.03 0.16
CA SER A 168 -11.55 15.33 1.15
C SER A 168 -11.28 16.83 1.19
N VAL A 169 -11.45 17.43 2.37
CA VAL A 169 -11.24 18.86 2.60
C VAL A 169 -9.88 19.08 3.26
N LEU A 170 -9.00 19.83 2.59
CA LEU A 170 -7.69 20.27 3.07
C LEU A 170 -7.70 21.79 3.18
N ILE A 171 -7.02 22.34 4.18
CA ILE A 171 -7.06 23.77 4.50
C ILE A 171 -5.63 24.29 4.73
N VAL A 172 -5.32 25.40 4.08
CA VAL A 172 -4.14 26.22 4.37
C VAL A 172 -4.65 27.58 4.83
N SER A 173 -4.31 27.95 6.06
CA SER A 173 -4.65 29.24 6.63
C SER A 173 -3.43 30.04 7.05
N THR A 174 -3.55 31.36 7.05
CA THR A 174 -2.59 32.21 7.76
C THR A 174 -2.79 32.09 9.28
N VAL A 175 -1.83 32.57 10.08
CA VAL A 175 -1.77 32.38 11.54
C VAL A 175 -2.99 32.97 12.29
N HIS A 176 -3.76 33.86 11.66
CA HIS A 176 -4.85 34.60 12.29
C HIS A 176 -6.24 33.96 12.14
N GLY A 177 -6.33 32.77 11.56
CA GLY A 177 -7.59 32.09 11.30
C GLY A 177 -8.29 31.56 12.56
N ASN A 178 -9.62 31.39 12.47
CA ASN A 178 -10.43 30.73 13.48
C ASN A 178 -10.17 29.21 13.45
N TYR A 179 -9.09 28.80 14.13
CA TYR A 179 -8.61 27.42 14.16
C TYR A 179 -9.68 26.40 14.58
N GLN A 180 -10.58 26.76 15.51
CA GLN A 180 -11.66 25.87 15.96
C GLN A 180 -12.67 25.55 14.86
N VAL A 181 -12.94 26.49 13.95
CA VAL A 181 -13.79 26.26 12.79
C VAL A 181 -13.05 25.42 11.76
N LEU A 182 -11.80 25.77 11.45
CA LEU A 182 -11.00 25.06 10.43
C LEU A 182 -10.72 23.61 10.82
N GLN A 183 -10.43 23.33 12.09
CA GLN A 183 -10.22 21.97 12.62
C GLN A 183 -11.46 21.08 12.45
N ARG A 184 -12.68 21.64 12.55
CA ARG A 184 -13.92 20.87 12.32
C ARG A 184 -14.21 20.70 10.83
N ALA A 185 -13.81 21.67 10.02
CA ALA A 185 -14.02 21.66 8.58
C ALA A 185 -13.07 20.68 7.85
N VAL A 186 -11.83 20.51 8.31
CA VAL A 186 -10.85 19.65 7.64
C VAL A 186 -11.20 18.16 7.73
N THR A 187 -10.82 17.37 6.73
CA THR A 187 -10.92 15.91 6.79
C THR A 187 -9.74 15.34 7.59
N PRO A 188 -9.91 14.35 8.48
CA PRO A 188 -8.78 13.74 9.19
C PRO A 188 -7.77 13.04 8.25
N PRO A 189 -6.49 12.89 8.65
CA PRO A 189 -5.89 13.34 9.91
C PRO A 189 -5.58 14.85 9.90
N LEU A 190 -5.67 15.48 11.07
CA LEU A 190 -5.58 16.93 11.21
C LEU A 190 -4.20 17.45 10.81
N GLU A 191 -3.16 16.73 11.22
CA GLU A 191 -1.75 17.12 11.15
C GLU A 191 -1.23 17.24 9.70
N SER A 192 -1.86 16.54 8.76
CA SER A 192 -1.48 16.59 7.34
C SER A 192 -2.50 17.30 6.46
N HIS A 193 -3.63 17.77 6.99
CA HIS A 193 -4.69 18.39 6.20
C HIS A 193 -5.03 19.82 6.64
N LEU A 194 -4.59 20.27 7.82
CA LEU A 194 -4.72 21.66 8.27
C LEU A 194 -3.34 22.25 8.52
N TYR A 195 -2.99 23.26 7.73
CA TYR A 195 -1.74 24.01 7.87
C TYR A 195 -2.06 25.45 8.26
N ALA A 196 -1.60 25.86 9.44
CA ALA A 196 -1.63 27.26 9.86
C ALA A 196 -0.19 27.78 9.85
N VAL A 197 0.14 28.62 8.88
CA VAL A 197 1.52 29.07 8.63
C VAL A 197 1.56 30.57 8.41
N ASP A 198 2.72 31.18 8.68
CA ASP A 198 2.98 32.52 8.20
C ASP A 198 2.98 32.52 6.67
N ILE A 199 2.37 33.53 6.07
CA ILE A 199 2.32 33.66 4.61
C ILE A 199 3.70 33.85 3.99
N ASP A 200 4.67 34.32 4.78
CA ASP A 200 6.08 34.42 4.43
C ASP A 200 6.74 33.05 4.23
N ASP A 201 6.26 32.05 4.96
CA ASP A 201 6.84 30.71 5.05
C ASP A 201 5.92 29.61 4.45
N VAL A 202 4.89 30.01 3.69
CA VAL A 202 3.90 29.08 3.12
C VAL A 202 4.52 28.04 2.18
N ASP A 203 5.70 28.31 1.62
CA ASP A 203 6.43 27.38 0.77
C ASP A 203 6.98 26.16 1.53
N ILE A 204 7.20 26.27 2.85
CA ILE A 204 7.70 25.16 3.70
C ILE A 204 6.75 23.95 3.65
N ILE A 205 5.44 24.19 3.58
CA ILE A 205 4.43 23.12 3.58
C ILE A 205 4.15 22.53 2.19
N THR A 206 4.80 23.04 1.12
CA THR A 206 4.47 22.67 -0.26
C THR A 206 4.58 21.16 -0.49
N GLU A 207 5.68 20.54 -0.06
CA GLU A 207 5.92 19.11 -0.26
C GLU A 207 4.97 18.27 0.59
N ASP A 208 4.77 18.63 1.86
CA ASP A 208 3.90 17.88 2.77
C ASP A 208 2.44 17.93 2.32
N LEU A 209 1.94 19.11 1.94
CA LEU A 209 0.59 19.27 1.41
C LEU A 209 0.43 18.52 0.08
N ARG A 210 1.44 18.57 -0.80
CA ARG A 210 1.42 17.80 -2.04
C ARG A 210 1.33 16.30 -1.76
N ASN A 211 2.12 15.80 -0.82
CA ASN A 211 2.09 14.38 -0.42
C ASN A 211 0.73 13.98 0.16
N ALA A 212 0.09 14.85 0.96
CA ALA A 212 -1.26 14.62 1.45
C ALA A 212 -2.30 14.54 0.31
N ILE A 213 -2.22 15.46 -0.65
CA ILE A 213 -3.06 15.42 -1.87
C ILE A 213 -2.81 14.12 -2.64
N ILE A 214 -1.54 13.79 -2.93
CA ILE A 214 -1.14 12.57 -3.64
C ILE A 214 -1.72 11.34 -2.96
N LYS A 215 -1.66 11.25 -1.62
CA LYS A 215 -2.21 10.12 -0.88
C LYS A 215 -3.71 9.94 -1.09
N ILE A 216 -4.46 11.03 -1.26
CA ILE A 216 -5.91 10.99 -1.49
C ILE A 216 -6.24 10.64 -2.94
N ILE A 217 -5.53 11.23 -3.90
CA ILE A 217 -5.83 11.10 -5.33
C ILE A 217 -4.95 10.05 -6.03
N ARG A 218 -4.22 9.23 -5.27
CA ARG A 218 -3.42 8.15 -5.84
C ARG A 218 -4.34 7.23 -6.60
N ALA A 219 -3.99 6.93 -7.85
CA ALA A 219 -4.72 5.98 -8.65
C ALA A 219 -4.42 4.56 -8.13
N GLU A 220 -5.09 4.17 -7.04
CA GLU A 220 -5.10 2.79 -6.52
C GLU A 220 -6.05 1.94 -7.35
N ARG A 221 -5.76 1.87 -8.66
CA ARG A 221 -6.52 1.04 -9.60
C ARG A 221 -5.86 -0.32 -9.82
N LEU A 222 -4.75 -0.62 -9.17
CA LEU A 222 -4.02 -1.88 -9.29
C LEU A 222 -3.91 -2.54 -7.92
N ASP A 223 -4.70 -3.58 -7.72
CA ASP A 223 -4.82 -4.31 -6.47
C ASP A 223 -4.18 -5.71 -6.56
N VAL A 224 -3.73 -6.22 -5.43
CA VAL A 224 -3.30 -7.62 -5.28
C VAL A 224 -4.43 -8.38 -4.61
N VAL A 225 -5.12 -9.24 -5.35
CA VAL A 225 -6.33 -9.92 -4.87
C VAL A 225 -6.09 -11.33 -4.37
N HIS A 226 -5.06 -12.01 -4.89
CA HIS A 226 -4.64 -13.33 -4.40
C HIS A 226 -3.13 -13.33 -4.26
N LEU A 227 -2.63 -13.74 -3.09
CA LEU A 227 -1.21 -13.73 -2.77
C LEU A 227 -0.81 -15.06 -2.14
N THR A 228 0.25 -15.66 -2.67
CA THR A 228 0.85 -16.88 -2.13
C THR A 228 2.34 -16.64 -1.81
N SER A 229 3.06 -17.70 -1.45
CA SER A 229 4.52 -17.62 -1.31
C SER A 229 5.26 -17.57 -2.65
N HIS A 230 4.57 -17.82 -3.78
CA HIS A 230 5.20 -17.92 -5.11
C HIS A 230 4.42 -17.28 -6.26
N SER A 231 3.25 -16.70 -5.98
CA SER A 231 2.41 -16.08 -6.99
C SER A 231 1.62 -14.92 -6.41
N ALA A 232 1.24 -14.00 -7.28
CA ALA A 232 0.36 -12.89 -6.97
C ALA A 232 -0.57 -12.61 -8.16
N VAL A 233 -1.87 -12.46 -7.92
CA VAL A 233 -2.82 -12.02 -8.94
C VAL A 233 -3.04 -10.53 -8.78
N LEU A 234 -2.65 -9.77 -9.80
CA LEU A 234 -2.94 -8.35 -9.89
C LEU A 234 -4.27 -8.15 -10.61
N GLN A 235 -5.08 -7.22 -10.13
CA GLN A 235 -6.38 -6.87 -10.70
C GLN A 235 -6.50 -5.34 -10.83
N TRP A 236 -7.08 -4.88 -11.93
CA TRP A 236 -7.32 -3.45 -12.17
C TRP A 236 -8.63 -3.20 -12.92
N ARG A 237 -9.10 -1.96 -12.86
CA ARG A 237 -10.22 -1.49 -13.68
C ARG A 237 -9.70 -1.13 -15.09
N PRO A 238 -10.20 -1.75 -16.17
CA PRO A 238 -9.80 -1.37 -17.52
C PRO A 238 -10.23 0.05 -17.85
N ILE A 239 -9.27 0.86 -18.28
CA ILE A 239 -9.46 2.21 -18.82
C ILE A 239 -9.27 2.25 -20.34
N LEU A 240 -8.64 1.20 -20.87
CA LEU A 240 -8.51 0.95 -22.29
C LEU A 240 -9.61 -0.04 -22.72
N ARG A 241 -9.85 -0.04 -24.02
CA ARG A 241 -10.61 -1.01 -24.81
C ARG A 241 -9.66 -1.73 -25.75
N THR A 242 -10.08 -2.89 -26.27
CA THR A 242 -9.28 -3.76 -27.14
C THR A 242 -8.70 -3.06 -28.37
N ASP A 243 -9.36 -2.00 -28.86
CA ASP A 243 -8.97 -1.20 -30.03
C ASP A 243 -8.27 0.13 -29.69
N SER A 244 -8.16 0.47 -28.40
CA SER A 244 -7.67 1.78 -27.96
C SER A 244 -6.25 1.78 -27.40
N GLY A 245 -5.63 0.61 -27.24
CA GLY A 245 -4.30 0.48 -26.65
C GLY A 245 -3.99 -0.88 -26.02
N TYR A 246 -2.90 -0.94 -25.27
CA TYR A 246 -2.46 -2.12 -24.50
C TYR A 246 -1.88 -1.69 -23.15
N TYR A 247 -1.69 -2.63 -22.23
CA TYR A 247 -0.97 -2.38 -20.98
C TYR A 247 0.43 -2.99 -21.02
N GLU A 248 1.42 -2.25 -20.50
CA GLU A 248 2.76 -2.74 -20.25
C GLU A 248 2.96 -2.93 -18.73
N LEU A 249 3.07 -4.20 -18.31
CA LEU A 249 3.33 -4.59 -16.94
C LEU A 249 4.84 -4.79 -16.73
N GLN A 250 5.40 -4.19 -15.70
CA GLN A 250 6.76 -4.42 -15.24
C GLN A 250 6.74 -4.79 -13.76
N TYR A 251 7.58 -5.73 -13.31
CA TYR A 251 7.70 -6.04 -11.90
C TYR A 251 9.12 -6.52 -11.54
N ASN A 252 9.57 -6.16 -10.34
CA ASN A 252 10.89 -6.51 -9.82
C ASN A 252 10.84 -6.83 -8.32
N SER A 253 11.81 -7.62 -7.86
CA SER A 253 12.05 -7.81 -6.43
C SER A 253 12.82 -6.60 -5.90
N MET A 254 12.56 -6.16 -4.67
CA MET A 254 13.35 -5.11 -4.03
C MET A 254 14.80 -5.56 -3.71
N SER A 255 15.10 -6.86 -3.80
CA SER A 255 16.49 -7.33 -3.83
C SER A 255 17.08 -7.03 -5.21
N THR A 256 18.12 -6.19 -5.26
CA THR A 256 18.66 -5.57 -6.47
C THR A 256 19.32 -6.53 -7.46
N THR A 257 19.27 -7.84 -7.22
CA THR A 257 19.91 -8.88 -8.01
C THR A 257 19.01 -9.54 -9.06
N ASP A 258 17.69 -9.41 -8.96
CA ASP A 258 16.77 -10.05 -9.91
C ASP A 258 16.49 -9.15 -11.14
N PRO A 259 16.51 -9.72 -12.36
CA PRO A 259 16.17 -8.98 -13.57
C PRO A 259 14.70 -8.52 -13.56
N GLU A 260 14.48 -7.29 -14.01
CA GLU A 260 13.14 -6.72 -14.16
C GLU A 260 12.32 -7.50 -15.20
N SER A 261 11.17 -8.00 -14.78
CA SER A 261 10.28 -8.79 -15.64
C SER A 261 9.27 -7.88 -16.32
N ARG A 262 9.04 -8.08 -17.63
CA ARG A 262 8.11 -7.27 -18.44
C ARG A 262 7.09 -8.14 -19.17
N ARG A 263 5.84 -7.69 -19.25
CA ARG A 263 4.73 -8.32 -19.98
C ARG A 263 3.86 -7.29 -20.68
N THR A 264 3.33 -7.63 -21.85
CA THR A 264 2.33 -6.84 -22.56
C THR A 264 0.97 -7.53 -22.45
N LEU A 265 -0.07 -6.77 -22.13
CA LEU A 265 -1.43 -7.25 -21.90
C LEU A 265 -2.40 -6.49 -22.81
N SER A 266 -3.52 -7.11 -23.17
CA SER A 266 -4.55 -6.50 -24.01
C SER A 266 -5.22 -5.30 -23.31
N GLY A 267 -5.67 -4.30 -24.06
CA GLY A 267 -6.32 -3.10 -23.51
C GLY A 267 -7.63 -3.38 -22.74
N ASP A 268 -8.30 -4.50 -23.00
CA ASP A 268 -9.48 -4.94 -22.25
C ASP A 268 -9.17 -5.86 -21.06
N SER A 269 -7.89 -6.19 -20.84
CA SER A 269 -7.48 -7.00 -19.70
C SER A 269 -7.71 -6.25 -18.39
N SER A 270 -8.19 -6.98 -17.37
CA SER A 270 -8.44 -6.46 -16.02
C SER A 270 -7.68 -7.23 -14.92
N SER A 271 -6.90 -8.25 -15.28
CA SER A 271 -6.15 -9.06 -14.32
C SER A 271 -4.96 -9.78 -14.95
N VAL A 272 -3.93 -10.09 -14.15
CA VAL A 272 -2.78 -10.91 -14.54
C VAL A 272 -2.23 -11.68 -13.34
N GLU A 273 -1.84 -12.94 -13.56
CA GLU A 273 -1.12 -13.74 -12.56
C GLU A 273 0.39 -13.63 -12.77
N LEU A 274 1.08 -13.20 -11.71
CA LEU A 274 2.53 -13.29 -11.54
C LEU A 274 2.85 -14.64 -10.92
N ILE A 275 3.78 -15.39 -11.53
CA ILE A 275 4.20 -16.73 -11.09
C ILE A 275 5.71 -16.76 -10.85
N ASN A 276 6.19 -17.80 -10.17
CA ASN A 276 7.61 -18.02 -9.85
C ASN A 276 8.23 -16.91 -8.98
N LEU A 277 7.44 -16.30 -8.10
CA LEU A 277 7.93 -15.34 -7.12
C LEU A 277 8.70 -16.06 -6.00
N GLN A 278 9.62 -15.34 -5.37
CA GLN A 278 10.36 -15.82 -4.20
C GLN A 278 9.50 -15.60 -2.93
N PRO A 279 9.46 -16.57 -1.98
CA PRO A 279 8.79 -16.37 -0.70
C PRO A 279 9.46 -15.30 0.16
N ASP A 280 8.70 -14.70 1.08
CA ASP A 280 9.20 -13.68 2.01
C ASP A 280 9.98 -12.55 1.32
N THR A 281 9.53 -12.15 0.13
CA THR A 281 10.20 -11.19 -0.74
C THR A 281 9.25 -10.07 -1.15
N THR A 282 9.68 -8.82 -0.98
CA THR A 282 8.90 -7.65 -1.40
C THR A 282 9.08 -7.41 -2.90
N TYR A 283 7.97 -7.34 -3.62
CA TYR A 283 7.90 -7.00 -5.02
C TYR A 283 7.25 -5.64 -5.24
N THR A 284 7.65 -4.96 -6.30
CA THR A 284 6.92 -3.80 -6.84
C THR A 284 6.52 -4.10 -8.27
N ALA A 285 5.24 -3.93 -8.58
CA ALA A 285 4.68 -4.06 -9.91
C ALA A 285 4.16 -2.72 -10.40
N SER A 286 4.41 -2.38 -11.66
CA SER A 286 3.92 -1.19 -12.35
C SER A 286 3.18 -1.58 -13.63
N LEU A 287 2.04 -0.97 -13.88
CA LEU A 287 1.16 -1.23 -15.02
C LEU A 287 0.93 0.09 -15.77
N ARG A 288 1.53 0.19 -16.96
CA ARG A 288 1.47 1.39 -17.80
C ARG A 288 0.50 1.19 -18.96
N PRO A 289 -0.66 1.85 -18.98
CA PRO A 289 -1.51 1.97 -20.16
C PRO A 289 -0.81 2.74 -21.29
N GLU A 290 -0.80 2.17 -22.49
CA GLU A 290 -0.27 2.79 -23.71
C GLU A 290 -1.39 2.99 -24.72
N SER A 291 -1.58 4.22 -25.18
CA SER A 291 -2.59 4.60 -26.18
C SER A 291 -2.07 5.74 -27.05
N ASN A 292 -2.45 5.73 -28.32
CA ASN A 292 -2.13 6.80 -29.27
C ASN A 292 -3.06 8.03 -29.17
N GLN A 293 -4.17 7.91 -28.44
CA GLN A 293 -5.18 8.99 -28.33
C GLN A 293 -5.08 9.76 -27.03
N ARG A 294 -4.57 9.12 -25.96
CA ARG A 294 -4.59 9.66 -24.60
C ARG A 294 -3.36 9.20 -23.84
N LEU A 295 -2.78 10.11 -23.07
CA LEU A 295 -1.84 9.77 -22.02
C LEU A 295 -2.63 9.27 -20.80
N PHE A 296 -2.05 8.31 -20.10
CA PHE A 296 -2.63 7.71 -18.92
C PHE A 296 -1.53 7.47 -17.88
N ASN A 297 -1.95 7.44 -16.62
CA ASN A 297 -1.07 7.21 -15.48
C ASN A 297 -0.58 5.77 -15.39
N THR A 298 0.67 5.59 -14.96
CA THR A 298 1.18 4.27 -14.58
C THR A 298 0.66 3.92 -13.19
N LEU A 299 0.00 2.78 -13.07
CA LEU A 299 -0.45 2.25 -11.79
C LEU A 299 0.70 1.46 -11.15
N SER A 300 0.87 1.53 -9.83
CA SER A 300 1.93 0.76 -9.15
C SER A 300 1.46 0.22 -7.81
N VAL A 301 1.87 -1.01 -7.49
CA VAL A 301 1.57 -1.70 -6.23
C VAL A 301 2.80 -2.41 -5.70
N SER A 302 2.99 -2.39 -4.38
CA SER A 302 4.05 -3.15 -3.70
C SER A 302 3.42 -4.15 -2.74
N PHE A 303 3.95 -5.37 -2.71
CA PHE A 303 3.43 -6.45 -1.87
C PHE A 303 4.56 -7.38 -1.40
N LEU A 304 4.37 -8.00 -0.23
CA LEU A 304 5.29 -8.98 0.35
C LEU A 304 4.70 -10.38 0.16
N THR A 305 5.40 -11.27 -0.54
CA THR A 305 4.96 -12.67 -0.68
C THR A 305 4.94 -13.37 0.67
N LEU A 306 4.05 -14.36 0.81
CA LEU A 306 3.95 -15.11 2.06
C LEU A 306 5.24 -15.89 2.35
N PRO A 307 5.55 -16.18 3.62
CA PRO A 307 6.65 -17.06 3.97
C PRO A 307 6.52 -18.43 3.29
N GLY A 308 7.64 -18.97 2.83
CA GLY A 308 7.68 -20.31 2.25
C GLY A 308 7.41 -21.34 3.34
N VAL A 309 6.36 -22.16 3.19
CA VAL A 309 6.15 -23.31 4.07
C VAL A 309 7.32 -24.28 3.84
N LEU A 310 8.07 -24.65 4.88
CA LEU A 310 9.13 -25.65 4.79
C LEU A 310 8.57 -27.02 5.21
N SER A 311 8.99 -28.08 4.52
CA SER A 311 8.65 -29.44 4.91
C SER A 311 9.55 -29.92 6.05
N PRO A 312 9.07 -30.73 7.01
CA PRO A 312 7.67 -31.08 7.24
C PRO A 312 6.96 -29.98 8.05
N ALA A 313 5.83 -29.50 7.54
CA ALA A 313 4.95 -28.57 8.26
C ALA A 313 3.84 -29.29 9.03
N VAL A 314 3.53 -30.53 8.64
CA VAL A 314 2.58 -31.42 9.32
C VAL A 314 3.15 -32.84 9.27
N VAL A 315 3.02 -33.58 10.37
CA VAL A 315 3.28 -35.02 10.45
C VAL A 315 2.04 -35.71 11.02
N VAL A 316 1.57 -36.75 10.34
CA VAL A 316 0.38 -37.53 10.69
C VAL A 316 0.80 -38.98 10.92
N VAL A 317 0.20 -39.60 11.94
CA VAL A 317 0.31 -41.03 12.19
C VAL A 317 -1.02 -41.68 11.83
N SER A 318 -0.98 -42.71 10.98
CA SER A 318 -2.13 -43.52 10.59
C SER A 318 -1.84 -45.02 10.80
N ASP A 319 -2.87 -45.85 10.65
CA ASP A 319 -2.76 -47.32 10.55
C ASP A 319 -1.86 -47.94 11.61
N SER A 320 -2.13 -47.60 12.87
CA SER A 320 -1.39 -48.13 14.02
C SER A 320 -1.80 -49.56 14.30
N GLY A 321 -0.91 -50.52 14.08
CA GLY A 321 -1.08 -51.93 14.42
C GLY A 321 -0.27 -52.33 15.66
N PRO A 322 -0.25 -53.63 16.01
CA PRO A 322 0.47 -54.11 17.19
C PRO A 322 1.98 -53.89 17.12
N HIS A 323 2.55 -54.02 15.93
CA HIS A 323 4.01 -53.93 15.70
C HIS A 323 4.42 -52.89 14.67
N GLN A 324 3.48 -52.05 14.23
CA GLN A 324 3.71 -51.10 13.15
C GLN A 324 2.90 -49.83 13.29
N ILE A 325 3.42 -48.73 12.76
CA ILE A 325 2.70 -47.45 12.59
C ILE A 325 3.07 -46.85 11.23
N HIS A 326 2.09 -46.31 10.52
CA HIS A 326 2.33 -45.57 9.29
C HIS A 326 2.48 -44.08 9.62
N VAL A 327 3.53 -43.44 9.09
CA VAL A 327 3.85 -42.04 9.33
C VAL A 327 3.90 -41.32 8.00
N SER A 328 3.18 -40.21 7.87
CA SER A 328 3.19 -39.36 6.68
C SER A 328 3.41 -37.90 7.04
N TRP A 329 3.92 -37.10 6.12
CA TRP A 329 4.19 -35.67 6.32
C TRP A 329 3.92 -34.85 5.07
N GLY A 330 3.85 -33.54 5.23
CA GLY A 330 3.69 -32.62 4.11
C GLY A 330 4.01 -31.16 4.45
N PRO A 331 4.02 -30.28 3.43
CA PRO A 331 3.90 -30.62 1.99
C PRO A 331 5.18 -31.27 1.44
N LEU A 332 5.06 -32.12 0.41
CA LEU A 332 6.24 -32.69 -0.27
C LEU A 332 6.94 -31.60 -1.09
N GLN A 333 8.27 -31.48 -0.94
CA GLN A 333 9.08 -30.48 -1.66
C GLN A 333 10.31 -31.09 -2.35
N PRO A 334 10.14 -31.84 -3.45
CA PRO A 334 11.20 -32.65 -4.08
C PRO A 334 12.41 -31.86 -4.57
N THR A 335 12.22 -30.58 -4.89
CA THR A 335 13.26 -29.69 -5.41
C THR A 335 14.02 -28.96 -4.30
N ARG A 336 13.50 -28.96 -3.06
CA ARG A 336 14.04 -28.22 -1.93
C ARG A 336 14.57 -29.12 -0.82
N VAL A 337 14.01 -30.33 -0.66
CA VAL A 337 14.44 -31.29 0.34
C VAL A 337 15.41 -32.28 -0.28
N ARG A 338 16.63 -32.33 0.28
CA ARG A 338 17.66 -33.29 -0.09
C ARG A 338 17.35 -34.68 0.45
N ARG A 339 16.91 -34.78 1.71
CA ARG A 339 16.65 -36.04 2.41
C ARG A 339 15.72 -35.82 3.60
N TYR A 340 14.81 -36.77 3.85
CA TYR A 340 14.09 -36.87 5.11
C TYR A 340 14.74 -37.88 6.05
N THR A 341 14.67 -37.61 7.35
CA THR A 341 15.05 -38.53 8.41
C THR A 341 13.87 -38.73 9.35
N VAL A 342 13.50 -39.97 9.62
CA VAL A 342 12.50 -40.32 10.64
C VAL A 342 13.22 -40.97 11.81
N GLU A 343 13.18 -40.33 12.97
CA GLU A 343 13.72 -40.83 14.22
C GLU A 343 12.58 -41.22 15.15
N TYR A 344 12.65 -42.41 15.76
CA TYR A 344 11.60 -42.87 16.65
C TYR A 344 12.16 -43.71 17.81
N GLY A 345 11.61 -43.49 19.01
CA GLY A 345 12.01 -44.17 20.23
C GLY A 345 10.83 -44.34 21.19
N ALA A 346 10.83 -45.44 21.95
CA ALA A 346 9.80 -45.68 22.96
C ALA A 346 10.01 -44.73 24.15
N ILE A 347 8.91 -44.21 24.71
CA ILE A 347 8.90 -43.31 25.87
C ILE A 347 8.43 -44.12 27.09
N PRO A 348 9.05 -44.00 28.28
CA PRO A 348 10.05 -43.01 28.69
C PRO A 348 11.50 -43.38 28.35
N SER A 349 11.78 -44.66 28.10
CA SER A 349 13.12 -45.11 27.75
C SER A 349 13.07 -46.16 26.63
N GLY A 350 13.92 -45.95 25.64
CA GLY A 350 14.05 -46.83 24.49
C GLY A 350 15.10 -46.29 23.55
N ASP A 351 15.79 -47.20 22.85
CA ASP A 351 16.78 -46.81 21.84
C ASP A 351 16.10 -46.08 20.68
N VAL A 352 16.69 -44.97 20.25
CA VAL A 352 16.21 -44.20 19.10
C VAL A 352 16.67 -44.91 17.83
N ARG A 353 15.70 -45.30 17.00
CA ARG A 353 15.93 -45.84 15.66
C ARG A 353 15.77 -44.75 14.62
N LYS A 354 16.52 -44.83 13.52
CA LYS A 354 16.57 -43.81 12.46
C LYS A 354 16.35 -44.44 11.09
N VAL A 355 15.50 -43.83 10.28
CA VAL A 355 15.23 -44.19 8.88
C VAL A 355 15.53 -42.99 8.00
N SER A 356 16.30 -43.18 6.93
CA SER A 356 16.62 -42.14 5.96
C SER A 356 15.86 -42.37 4.67
N LEU A 357 15.20 -41.33 4.16
CA LEU A 357 14.31 -41.41 3.01
C LEU A 357 14.65 -40.32 1.99
N ASP A 358 14.42 -40.60 0.72
CA ASP A 358 14.62 -39.65 -0.38
C ASP A 358 13.68 -38.43 -0.23
N GLY A 359 14.12 -37.26 -0.70
CA GLY A 359 13.34 -36.02 -0.65
C GLY A 359 12.03 -36.04 -1.44
N ARG A 360 11.79 -37.06 -2.27
CA ARG A 360 10.55 -37.30 -3.02
C ARG A 360 9.52 -38.14 -2.25
N VAL A 361 9.88 -38.70 -1.11
CA VAL A 361 9.00 -39.55 -0.30
C VAL A 361 8.38 -38.72 0.82
N ASN A 362 7.08 -38.91 1.07
CA ASN A 362 6.32 -38.22 2.12
C ASN A 362 5.69 -39.16 3.16
N SER A 363 6.00 -40.46 3.12
CA SER A 363 5.49 -41.43 4.09
C SER A 363 6.42 -42.61 4.28
N THR A 364 6.28 -43.29 5.43
CA THR A 364 6.99 -44.54 5.73
C THR A 364 6.21 -45.41 6.70
N LEU A 365 6.43 -46.72 6.63
CA LEU A 365 5.91 -47.68 7.60
C LEU A 365 7.02 -48.05 8.59
N LEU A 366 6.80 -47.75 9.86
CA LEU A 366 7.70 -48.15 10.94
C LEU A 366 7.26 -49.51 11.47
N THR A 367 8.16 -50.50 11.48
CA THR A 367 7.87 -51.89 11.85
C THR A 367 8.75 -52.38 12.99
N GLY A 368 8.38 -53.51 13.61
CA GLY A 368 9.15 -54.12 14.70
C GLY A 368 9.07 -53.31 16.00
N LEU A 369 7.91 -52.69 16.22
CA LEU A 369 7.58 -51.93 17.43
C LEU A 369 7.04 -52.86 18.52
N LYS A 370 7.23 -52.47 19.78
CA LYS A 370 6.62 -53.15 20.92
C LYS A 370 5.12 -52.85 20.92
N GLN A 371 4.30 -53.86 21.23
CA GLN A 371 2.85 -53.68 21.38
C GLN A 371 2.53 -52.79 22.59
N GLY A 372 1.38 -52.13 22.56
CA GLY A 372 0.89 -51.33 23.69
C GLY A 372 1.82 -50.21 24.16
N SER A 373 2.70 -49.72 23.28
CA SER A 373 3.82 -48.83 23.65
C SER A 373 3.69 -47.47 22.99
N GLN A 374 4.09 -46.42 23.72
CA GLN A 374 4.13 -45.05 23.20
C GLN A 374 5.50 -44.73 22.59
N TYR A 375 5.48 -44.09 21.43
CA TYR A 375 6.67 -43.68 20.69
C TYR A 375 6.65 -42.17 20.45
N LEU A 376 7.82 -41.53 20.57
CA LEU A 376 8.05 -40.21 19.99
C LEU A 376 8.60 -40.42 18.58
N VAL A 377 7.92 -39.87 17.58
CA VAL A 377 8.37 -39.89 16.19
C VAL A 377 8.72 -38.47 15.77
N THR A 378 9.94 -38.27 15.28
CA THR A 378 10.43 -36.99 14.76
C THR A 378 10.78 -37.15 13.29
N VAL A 379 10.16 -36.35 12.43
CA VAL A 379 10.51 -36.26 11.01
C VAL A 379 11.33 -34.99 10.81
N SER A 380 12.56 -35.11 10.32
CA SER A 380 13.40 -33.98 9.92
C SER A 380 13.66 -33.96 8.41
N ALA A 381 13.72 -32.77 7.83
CA ALA A 381 14.05 -32.54 6.44
C ALA A 381 15.33 -31.70 6.33
N LEU A 382 16.33 -32.28 5.68
CA LEU A 382 17.53 -31.54 5.27
C LEU A 382 17.26 -30.91 3.90
N HIS A 383 17.27 -29.59 3.84
CA HIS A 383 17.05 -28.84 2.62
C HIS A 383 18.35 -28.68 1.80
N MET A 384 18.21 -28.34 0.52
CA MET A 384 19.32 -28.17 -0.43
C MET A 384 20.27 -27.04 -0.03
N ASP A 385 19.78 -26.06 0.72
CA ASP A 385 20.53 -24.95 1.32
C ASP A 385 21.25 -25.32 2.63
N GLY A 386 21.11 -26.57 3.08
CA GLY A 386 21.69 -27.08 4.33
C GLY A 386 20.84 -26.82 5.58
N LYS A 387 19.68 -26.16 5.47
CA LYS A 387 18.78 -25.93 6.60
C LYS A 387 18.07 -27.22 7.00
N GLU A 388 18.01 -27.50 8.30
CA GLU A 388 17.24 -28.63 8.84
C GLU A 388 15.98 -28.14 9.57
N VAL A 389 14.84 -28.72 9.22
CA VAL A 389 13.54 -28.45 9.86
C VAL A 389 12.98 -29.77 10.34
N ALA A 390 12.44 -29.82 11.57
CA ALA A 390 11.90 -31.04 12.15
C ALA A 390 10.55 -30.82 12.84
N MET A 391 9.73 -31.87 12.85
CA MET A 391 8.45 -31.92 13.54
C MET A 391 8.29 -33.26 14.25
N SER A 392 7.74 -33.23 15.46
CA SER A 392 7.57 -34.43 16.30
C SER A 392 6.10 -34.68 16.65
N VAL A 393 5.75 -35.96 16.77
CA VAL A 393 4.40 -36.44 17.11
C VAL A 393 4.52 -37.67 18.00
N LYS A 394 3.58 -37.84 18.92
CA LYS A 394 3.43 -39.07 19.71
C LYS A 394 2.58 -40.08 18.96
N ALA A 395 3.03 -41.33 18.94
CA ALA A 395 2.33 -42.46 18.34
C ALA A 395 2.13 -43.57 19.38
N CYS A 396 1.07 -44.37 19.25
CA CYS A 396 0.82 -45.53 20.10
C CYS A 396 0.61 -46.77 19.22
N THR A 397 1.24 -47.89 19.57
CA THR A 397 0.94 -49.19 18.97
C THR A 397 -0.26 -49.83 19.66
N GLN A 398 -0.98 -50.70 18.95
CA GLN A 398 -2.10 -51.45 19.53
C GLN A 398 -1.59 -52.58 20.46
N ASP A 399 -2.44 -53.00 21.39
CA ASP A 399 -2.22 -54.21 22.19
C ASP A 399 -2.49 -55.45 21.31
N GLY A 400 -1.60 -56.45 21.35
CA GLY A 400 -1.84 -57.71 20.65
C GLY A 400 -2.93 -58.50 21.36
N THR A 401 -4.07 -58.66 20.71
CA THR A 401 -5.04 -59.68 21.10
C THR A 401 -4.46 -61.05 20.73
N GLU A 402 -4.17 -61.89 21.72
CA GLU A 402 -4.06 -63.34 21.52
C GLU A 402 -5.36 -63.82 20.85
N GLU A 403 -5.25 -64.50 19.70
CA GLU A 403 -6.29 -65.39 19.21
C GLU A 403 -6.42 -66.55 20.21
N ALA A 404 -7.27 -66.37 21.22
CA ALA A 404 -7.82 -67.50 21.95
C ALA A 404 -8.83 -68.19 21.03
N SER A 405 -8.46 -69.36 20.51
CA SER A 405 -9.44 -70.34 20.06
C SER A 405 -10.31 -70.75 21.25
N LEU A 406 -11.57 -70.35 21.25
CA LEU A 406 -12.64 -71.21 21.74
C LEU A 406 -13.99 -70.86 21.10
N ASP A 407 -14.64 -71.92 20.67
CA ASP A 407 -15.96 -72.00 20.06
C ASP A 407 -17.07 -71.21 20.78
N THR A 408 -18.03 -70.80 19.95
CA THR A 408 -19.46 -70.59 20.28
C THR A 408 -19.81 -69.43 21.21
N PHE A 409 -20.36 -68.35 20.64
CA PHE A 409 -21.74 -67.96 20.94
C PHE A 409 -22.35 -67.14 19.80
N LYS A 410 -23.47 -67.65 19.27
CA LYS A 410 -24.41 -66.98 18.36
C LYS A 410 -24.78 -65.58 18.86
N GLY A 411 -24.96 -64.63 17.94
CA GLY A 411 -25.94 -63.58 18.18
C GLY A 411 -25.75 -62.26 17.45
N HIS A 412 -26.40 -62.15 16.29
CA HIS A 412 -27.06 -60.94 15.79
C HIS A 412 -26.22 -59.68 15.47
N LEU A 413 -26.10 -59.46 14.15
CA LEU A 413 -26.03 -58.13 13.54
C LEU A 413 -27.11 -57.19 14.12
N THR A 414 -26.71 -56.02 14.59
CA THR A 414 -27.59 -54.85 14.57
C THR A 414 -26.78 -53.62 14.13
N ALA A 415 -27.25 -53.00 13.05
CA ALA A 415 -26.72 -51.74 12.55
C ALA A 415 -26.98 -50.60 13.55
N VAL A 416 -26.03 -49.66 13.70
CA VAL A 416 -26.31 -48.36 14.30
C VAL A 416 -25.92 -47.24 13.33
N LYS A 417 -26.94 -46.44 13.05
CA LYS A 417 -27.01 -45.34 12.10
C LYS A 417 -26.76 -44.03 12.87
N ARG A 418 -25.91 -43.18 12.28
CA ARG A 418 -25.92 -41.69 12.28
C ARG A 418 -26.30 -40.95 13.57
N ILE A 419 -25.35 -40.20 14.13
CA ILE A 419 -25.65 -39.04 14.99
C ILE A 419 -25.27 -37.76 14.22
N GLN A 420 -26.29 -36.92 13.97
CA GLN A 420 -26.14 -35.54 13.53
C GLN A 420 -25.74 -34.68 14.72
N PHE A 421 -24.80 -33.75 14.52
CA PHE A 421 -24.58 -32.62 15.42
C PHE A 421 -25.20 -31.37 14.82
N LEU A 422 -25.89 -30.59 15.65
CA LEU A 422 -26.20 -29.16 15.49
C LEU A 422 -26.53 -28.58 16.89
N PRO A 423 -26.44 -27.24 17.10
CA PRO A 423 -25.40 -26.64 17.93
C PRO A 423 -25.96 -25.86 19.14
N GLU A 424 -25.06 -25.40 20.01
CA GLU A 424 -25.12 -24.04 20.57
C GLU A 424 -23.74 -23.39 20.48
#